data_AF-A0A9X1GFA6-F1
#
_entry.id   AF-A0A9X1GFA6-F1
#
_cell.length_a   1.000
_cell.length_b   1.000
_cell.length_c   1.000
_cell.angle_alpha   90.00
_cell.angle_beta   90.00
_cell.angle_gamma   90.00
#
_symmetry.space_group_name_H-M   'P 1'
#
loop_
_entity.id
_entity.type
_entity.pdbx_description
1 polymer ?
#
loop_
_entity_poly.entity_id
_entity_poly.type
_entity_poly.pdbx_seq_one_letter_code
_entity_poly.pdbx_strand_id
1 'polypeptide(L)'
;AKAAHVDDFVRKLPEGYNTVLNEDASNISQGQRQLITIARAFLANPDVLILDEATSSVDTRTEILIQKAMNRLLENRTSFVVAHRLSTIRDADNIIVMNHGSIVETGNHDTLMEKDGF
;
A
#
# COMPACT_ATOMS: atom_id res chain seq x y z
N ALA A 1 11.54 -2.71 9.97
CA ALA A 1 11.45 -1.26 10.25
C ALA A 1 12.00 -0.38 9.11
N LYS A 2 13.26 -0.53 8.69
CA LYS A 2 13.86 0.33 7.64
C LYS A 2 13.23 0.15 6.25
N ALA A 3 12.86 -1.09 5.89
CA ALA A 3 12.23 -1.40 4.61
C ALA A 3 10.89 -0.68 4.38
N ALA A 4 10.19 -0.33 5.47
CA ALA A 4 8.90 0.35 5.45
C ALA A 4 8.97 1.78 6.04
N HIS A 5 10.16 2.40 6.11
CA HIS A 5 10.34 3.78 6.60
C HIS A 5 9.80 4.05 8.03
N VAL A 6 9.63 3.01 8.85
CA VAL A 6 9.07 3.12 10.21
C VAL A 6 10.12 3.61 11.22
N ASP A 7 11.39 3.25 11.02
CA ASP A 7 12.46 3.54 11.98
C ASP A 7 12.62 5.04 12.26
N ASP A 8 12.46 5.88 11.22
CA ASP A 8 12.70 7.32 11.28
C ASP A 8 11.72 8.07 12.19
N PHE A 9 10.46 7.63 12.25
CA PHE A 9 9.46 8.29 13.10
C PHE A 9 9.36 7.62 14.47
N VAL A 10 9.51 6.29 14.55
CA VAL A 10 9.43 5.59 15.84
C VAL A 10 10.54 6.07 16.78
N ARG A 11 11.77 6.30 16.28
CA ARG A 11 12.86 6.86 17.09
C ARG A 11 12.61 8.27 17.62
N LYS A 12 11.66 9.01 17.04
CA LYS A 12 11.29 10.37 17.47
C LYS A 12 10.15 10.37 18.49
N LEU A 13 9.52 9.22 18.72
CA LEU A 13 8.53 9.08 19.79
C LEU A 13 9.22 9.13 21.15
N PRO A 14 8.55 9.62 22.22
CA PRO A 14 9.15 9.78 23.54
C PRO A 14 9.82 8.52 24.10
N GLU A 15 9.23 7.35 23.84
CA GLU A 15 9.75 6.06 24.33
C GLU A 15 10.32 5.19 23.19
N GLY A 16 10.53 5.77 22.00
CA GLY A 16 11.02 5.04 20.85
C GLY A 16 10.12 3.86 20.49
N TYR A 17 10.74 2.69 20.26
CA TYR A 17 10.04 1.42 19.99
C TYR A 17 9.20 0.91 21.18
N ASN A 18 9.44 1.39 22.40
CA ASN A 18 8.64 1.02 23.57
C ASN A 18 7.36 1.84 23.69
N THR A 19 7.16 2.83 22.81
CA THR A 19 5.96 3.69 22.84
C THR A 19 4.70 2.83 22.67
N VAL A 20 3.85 2.86 23.68
CA VAL A 20 2.54 2.19 23.64
C VAL A 20 1.61 2.95 22.69
N LEU A 21 0.99 2.23 21.76
CA LEU A 21 -0.08 2.76 20.91
C LEU A 21 -1.41 2.55 21.63
N ASN A 22 -2.17 3.63 21.82
CA ASN A 22 -3.52 3.55 22.39
C ASN A 22 -4.47 2.87 21.38
N GLU A 23 -5.64 2.39 21.82
CA GLU A 23 -6.60 1.67 20.95
C GLU A 23 -6.99 2.47 19.70
N ASP A 24 -7.09 3.79 19.81
CA ASP A 24 -7.39 4.69 18.69
C ASP A 24 -6.16 5.07 17.86
N ALA A 25 -4.96 4.64 18.28
CA ALA A 25 -3.66 5.04 17.73
C ALA A 25 -3.50 6.56 17.55
N SER A 26 -4.14 7.37 18.41
CA SER A 26 -4.18 8.83 18.31
C SER A 26 -2.82 9.51 18.45
N ASN A 27 -1.81 8.78 18.93
CA ASN A 27 -0.43 9.23 19.05
C ASN A 27 0.39 9.06 17.75
N ILE A 28 -0.21 8.55 16.67
CA ILE A 28 0.43 8.45 15.35
C ILE A 28 -0.54 8.91 14.26
N SER A 29 0.01 9.44 13.15
CA SER A 29 -0.80 9.79 11.99
C SER A 29 -1.32 8.54 11.28
N GLN A 30 -2.38 8.69 10.47
CA GLN A 30 -2.91 7.61 9.65
C GLN A 30 -1.83 7.01 8.72
N GLY A 31 -1.00 7.87 8.11
CA GLY A 31 0.08 7.41 7.25
C GLY A 31 1.17 6.65 8.02
N GLN A 32 1.51 7.07 9.24
CA GLN A 32 2.43 6.32 10.12
C GLN A 32 1.85 4.95 10.49
N ARG A 33 0.55 4.88 10.81
CA ARG A 33 -0.15 3.62 11.06
C ARG A 33 -0.06 2.68 9.86
N GLN A 34 -0.20 3.21 8.64
CA GLN A 34 -0.07 2.43 7.42
C GLN A 34 1.35 1.91 7.20
N LEU A 35 2.39 2.72 7.45
CA LEU A 35 3.79 2.28 7.41
C LEU A 35 4.06 1.14 8.42
N ILE A 36 3.47 1.20 9.63
CA ILE A 36 3.55 0.10 10.61
C ILE A 36 2.88 -1.17 10.06
N THR A 37 1.69 -1.05 9.47
CA THR A 37 1.00 -2.19 8.86
C THR A 37 1.85 -2.83 7.75
N ILE A 38 2.47 -2.03 6.88
CA ILE A 38 3.38 -2.51 5.84
C ILE A 38 4.60 -3.19 6.46
N ALA A 39 5.18 -2.62 7.52
CA ALA A 39 6.29 -3.24 8.23
C ALA A 39 5.91 -4.60 8.84
N ARG A 40 4.68 -4.75 9.33
CA ARG A 40 4.16 -6.04 9.82
C ARG A 40 4.02 -7.05 8.68
N ALA A 41 3.53 -6.63 7.51
CA ALA A 41 3.44 -7.51 6.34
C ALA A 41 4.82 -8.00 5.88
N PHE A 42 5.84 -7.12 5.86
CA PHE A 42 7.22 -7.53 5.60
C PHE A 42 7.73 -8.58 6.59
N LEU A 43 7.42 -8.42 7.88
CA LEU A 43 7.84 -9.35 8.92
C LEU A 43 7.12 -10.70 8.81
N ALA A 44 5.83 -10.67 8.52
CA ALA A 44 5.02 -11.88 8.32
C ALA A 44 5.45 -12.66 7.08
N ASN A 45 6.02 -11.97 6.07
CA ASN A 45 6.55 -12.56 4.84
C ASN A 45 5.58 -13.55 4.14
N PRO A 46 4.31 -13.18 3.88
CA PRO A 46 3.36 -14.10 3.27
C PRO A 46 3.64 -14.34 1.77
N ASP A 47 3.29 -15.53 1.28
CA ASP A 47 3.39 -15.86 -0.15
C ASP A 47 2.34 -15.14 -1.00
N VAL A 48 1.18 -14.86 -0.40
CA VAL A 48 0.04 -14.16 -1.01
C VAL A 48 -0.31 -12.92 -0.21
N LEU A 49 -0.45 -11.79 -0.89
CA LEU A 49 -0.78 -10.50 -0.30
C LEU A 49 -2.09 -9.97 -0.88
N ILE A 50 -3.00 -9.54 -0.01
CA ILE A 50 -4.23 -8.84 -0.41
C ILE A 50 -4.16 -7.43 0.19
N LEU A 51 -4.33 -6.43 -0.67
CA LEU A 51 -4.18 -5.03 -0.30
C LEU A 51 -5.39 -4.22 -0.76
N ASP A 52 -5.89 -3.39 0.14
CA ASP A 52 -6.91 -2.39 -0.15
C ASP A 52 -6.26 -1.00 -0.08
N GLU A 53 -6.10 -0.35 -1.23
CA GLU A 53 -5.42 0.94 -1.36
C GLU A 53 -6.35 2.13 -1.10
N ALA A 54 -7.16 2.06 -0.05
CA ALA A 54 -8.00 3.17 0.41
C ALA A 54 -7.15 4.22 1.16
N THR A 55 -6.40 5.05 0.41
CA THR A 55 -5.52 6.08 0.98
C THR A 55 -6.15 7.48 0.97
N SER A 56 -7.32 7.60 1.60
CA SER A 56 -7.89 8.91 1.92
C SER A 56 -7.23 9.48 3.19
N SER A 57 -6.88 10.77 3.15
CA SER A 57 -6.42 11.57 4.30
C SER A 57 -4.97 11.40 4.79
N VAL A 58 -4.03 11.03 3.92
CA VAL A 58 -2.58 11.00 4.22
C VAL A 58 -1.86 12.21 3.63
N ASP A 59 -0.88 12.78 4.35
CA ASP A 59 -0.07 13.89 3.83
C ASP A 59 0.88 13.44 2.71
N THR A 60 1.19 14.33 1.77
CA THR A 60 1.99 14.04 0.57
C THR A 60 3.37 13.46 0.86
N ARG A 61 4.00 13.80 1.99
CA ARG A 61 5.33 13.27 2.33
C ARG A 61 5.24 11.82 2.76
N THR A 62 4.31 11.50 3.66
CA THR A 62 4.10 10.14 4.14
C THR A 62 3.58 9.23 3.03
N GLU A 63 2.75 9.77 2.14
CA GLU A 63 2.26 9.13 0.92
C GLU A 63 3.39 8.55 0.05
N ILE A 64 4.43 9.33 -0.21
CA ILE A 64 5.61 8.88 -0.99
C ILE A 64 6.33 7.72 -0.29
N LEU A 65 6.42 7.76 1.05
CA LEU A 65 7.06 6.69 1.83
C LEU A 65 6.23 5.41 1.78
N ILE A 66 4.90 5.52 1.85
CA ILE A 66 3.98 4.39 1.73
C ILE A 66 4.13 3.75 0.36
N GLN A 67 4.10 4.53 -0.73
CA GLN A 67 4.30 4.00 -2.08
C GLN A 67 5.61 3.22 -2.23
N LYS A 68 6.72 3.80 -1.76
CA LYS A 68 8.04 3.11 -1.79
C LYS A 68 8.04 1.82 -0.99
N ALA A 69 7.43 1.82 0.19
CA ALA A 69 7.34 0.64 1.04
C ALA A 69 6.45 -0.45 0.39
N MET A 70 5.34 -0.05 -0.24
CA MET A 70 4.42 -0.94 -0.95
C MET A 70 5.08 -1.58 -2.17
N ASN A 71 5.75 -0.81 -3.03
CA ASN A 71 6.45 -1.35 -4.20
C ASN A 71 7.45 -2.44 -3.79
N ARG A 72 8.23 -2.20 -2.74
CA ARG A 72 9.16 -3.19 -2.19
C ARG A 72 8.47 -4.40 -1.55
N LEU A 73 7.25 -4.24 -1.03
CA LEU A 73 6.50 -5.32 -0.42
C LEU A 73 5.95 -6.28 -1.48
N LEU A 74 5.53 -5.73 -2.62
CA LEU A 74 4.96 -6.46 -3.76
C LEU A 74 5.99 -7.29 -4.52
N GLU A 75 7.27 -6.89 -4.50
CA GLU A 75 8.36 -7.61 -5.18
C GLU A 75 8.41 -9.10 -4.80
N ASN A 76 8.41 -9.97 -5.81
CA ASN A 76 8.49 -11.42 -5.68
C ASN A 76 7.36 -12.06 -4.85
N ARG A 77 6.15 -11.46 -4.85
CA ARG A 77 4.97 -12.02 -4.17
C ARG A 77 3.76 -12.04 -5.08
N THR A 78 2.89 -13.04 -4.88
CA THR A 78 1.56 -13.03 -5.48
C THR A 78 0.73 -11.97 -4.77
N SER A 79 0.31 -10.94 -5.49
CA SER A 79 -0.35 -9.78 -4.88
C SER A 79 -1.66 -9.45 -5.58
N PHE A 80 -2.73 -9.34 -4.80
CA PHE A 80 -4.03 -8.85 -5.24
C PHE A 80 -4.26 -7.47 -4.63
N VAL A 81 -4.34 -6.44 -5.47
CA VAL A 81 -4.43 -5.05 -5.01
C VAL A 81 -5.70 -4.40 -5.53
N VAL A 82 -6.54 -3.92 -4.63
CA VAL A 82 -7.63 -3.00 -4.94
C VAL A 82 -7.00 -1.61 -5.03
N ALA A 83 -6.64 -1.21 -6.25
CA ALA A 83 -5.86 -0.01 -6.49
C ALA A 83 -6.75 1.22 -6.71
N HIS A 84 -6.39 2.33 -6.06
CA HIS A 84 -6.96 3.66 -6.35
C HIS A 84 -5.88 4.62 -6.91
N ARG A 85 -4.62 4.17 -7.01
CA ARG A 85 -3.51 4.98 -7.53
C ARG A 85 -3.09 4.53 -8.90
N LEU A 86 -2.90 5.50 -9.80
CA LEU A 86 -2.48 5.25 -11.17
C LEU A 86 -1.12 4.53 -11.26
N SER A 87 -0.17 4.83 -10.37
CA SER A 87 1.13 4.15 -10.35
C SER A 87 0.98 2.64 -10.11
N THR A 88 0.16 2.26 -9.14
CA THR A 88 -0.11 0.85 -8.79
C THR A 88 -0.82 0.14 -9.94
N ILE A 89 -1.77 0.81 -10.59
CA ILE A 89 -2.50 0.28 -11.75
C ILE A 89 -1.55 0.07 -12.93
N ARG A 90 -0.75 1.09 -13.27
CA ARG A 90 0.13 1.08 -14.45
C ARG A 90 1.17 -0.03 -14.37
N ASP A 91 1.75 -0.23 -13.19
CA ASP A 91 2.87 -1.15 -13.00
C ASP A 91 2.38 -2.60 -12.73
N ALA A 92 1.07 -2.87 -12.76
CA ALA A 92 0.50 -4.20 -12.53
C ALA A 92 0.64 -5.13 -13.74
N ASP A 93 0.95 -6.40 -13.49
CA ASP A 93 1.05 -7.44 -14.53
C ASP A 93 -0.29 -7.68 -15.24
N ASN A 94 -1.39 -7.59 -14.49
CA ASN A 94 -2.76 -7.74 -14.99
C ASN A 94 -3.73 -6.88 -14.17
N ILE A 95 -4.58 -6.14 -14.85
CA ILE A 95 -5.60 -5.25 -14.31
C ILE A 95 -6.96 -5.87 -14.60
N ILE A 96 -7.83 -5.92 -13.59
CA ILE A 96 -9.20 -6.41 -13.72
C ILE A 96 -10.14 -5.23 -13.46
N VAL A 97 -10.85 -4.78 -14.49
CA VAL A 97 -11.82 -3.68 -14.37
C VAL A 97 -13.18 -4.28 -14.06
N MET A 98 -13.79 -3.82 -12.97
CA MET A 98 -15.11 -4.26 -12.51
C MET A 98 -16.14 -3.14 -12.69
N ASN A 99 -17.32 -3.49 -13.22
CA ASN A 99 -18.48 -2.61 -13.27
C ASN A 99 -19.75 -3.39 -12.90
N HIS A 100 -20.57 -2.83 -12.01
CA HIS A 100 -21.82 -3.45 -11.51
C HIS A 100 -21.68 -4.94 -11.11
N GLY A 101 -20.57 -5.30 -10.45
CA GLY A 101 -20.30 -6.66 -9.99
C GLY A 101 -19.85 -7.64 -11.08
N SER A 102 -19.61 -7.17 -12.31
CA SER A 102 -19.10 -7.98 -13.42
C SER A 102 -17.71 -7.49 -13.87
N ILE A 103 -16.87 -8.41 -14.34
CA ILE A 103 -15.60 -8.06 -14.98
C ILE A 103 -15.93 -7.56 -16.39
N VAL A 104 -15.61 -6.30 -16.68
CA VAL A 104 -15.83 -5.70 -18.00
C VAL A 104 -14.58 -5.73 -18.86
N GLU A 105 -13.40 -5.60 -18.26
CA GLU A 105 -12.12 -5.64 -18.98
C GLU A 105 -11.04 -6.34 -18.16
N THR A 106 -10.07 -6.92 -18.86
CA THR A 106 -8.88 -7.52 -18.29
C THR A 106 -7.70 -7.37 -19.24
N GLY A 107 -6.54 -7.04 -18.71
CA GLY A 107 -5.31 -6.84 -19.47
C GLY A 107 -4.27 -6.05 -18.67
N ASN A 108 -3.08 -5.85 -19.22
CA ASN A 108 -2.12 -4.91 -18.65
C ASN A 108 -2.45 -3.46 -19.05
N HIS A 109 -1.72 -2.49 -18.51
CA HIS A 109 -1.98 -1.07 -18.78
C HIS A 109 -2.05 -0.75 -20.27
N ASP A 110 -1.04 -1.12 -21.05
CA ASP A 110 -0.94 -0.78 -22.46
C ASP A 110 -2.11 -1.37 -23.27
N THR A 111 -2.43 -2.65 -23.05
CA THR A 111 -3.53 -3.33 -23.76
C THR A 111 -4.91 -2.78 -23.41
N LEU A 112 -5.09 -2.22 -22.22
CA LEU A 112 -6.34 -1.55 -21.85
C LEU A 112 -6.42 -0.15 -22.47
N MET A 113 -5.31 0.59 -22.51
CA MET A 113 -5.25 1.91 -23.15
C MET A 113 -5.48 1.84 -24.66
N GLU A 114 -4.99 0.79 -25.34
CA GLU A 114 -5.22 0.59 -26.79
C GLU A 114 -6.67 0.27 -27.15
N LYS A 115 -7.45 -0.27 -26.20
CA LYS A 115 -8.85 -0.63 -26.44
C LYS A 115 -9.78 0.58 -26.50
N ASP A 116 -9.28 1.79 -26.25
CA ASP A 116 -10.11 2.97 -25.96
C ASP A 116 -11.20 2.58 -24.94
N GLY A 117 -10.77 1.80 -23.94
CA GLY A 117 -11.65 1.23 -22.91
C GLY A 117 -12.37 2.34 -22.15
N PHE A 118 -13.56 1.99 -21.64
CA PHE A 118 -14.62 2.84 -21.07
C PHE A 118 -14.32 4.33 -20.79
#